data_AF-A0A3N5RIH0-F1
#
_entry.id   AF-A0A3N5RIH0-F1
#
_cell.length_a   1.000
_cell.length_b   1.000
_cell.length_c   1.000
_cell.angle_alpha   90.00
_cell.angle_beta   90.00
_cell.angle_gamma   90.00
#
_symmetry.space_group_name_H-M   'P 1'
#
loop_
_entity.id
_entity.type
_entity.pdbx_description
1 polymer ?
#
loop_
_entity_poly.entity_id
_entity_poly.type
_entity_poly.pdbx_seq_one_letter_code
_entity_poly.pdbx_strand_id
1 'polypeptide(L)'
;MSNRELLLMPVPRHMKIMEGSYTLRDNQLIRLEVGNPQRLLQTAQRFQRFLKDRCELNWEAHAGTAPDHLTGLSIRIASGGQIPSQGYELSIGNAGMNILGSDLAGAFYGVCTLIQI
;
A
#
# COMPACT_ATOMS: atom_id res chain seq x y z
N MET A 1 -11.39 -10.66 -20.33
CA MET A 1 -11.46 -10.42 -18.87
C MET A 1 -12.34 -9.21 -18.66
N SER A 2 -13.35 -9.30 -17.79
CA SER A 2 -14.34 -8.23 -17.61
C SER A 2 -13.66 -7.00 -17.01
N ASN A 3 -13.70 -5.88 -17.73
CA ASN A 3 -13.17 -4.59 -17.31
C ASN A 3 -14.07 -4.05 -16.19
N ARG A 4 -13.80 -4.43 -14.93
CA ARG A 4 -14.48 -3.84 -13.78
C ARG A 4 -14.01 -2.39 -13.68
N GLU A 5 -14.95 -1.47 -13.86
CA GLU A 5 -14.71 -0.05 -13.66
C GLU A 5 -14.37 0.19 -12.17
N LEU A 6 -13.16 0.67 -11.89
CA LEU A 6 -12.71 0.97 -10.52
C LEU A 6 -13.40 2.24 -10.03
N LEU A 7 -14.33 2.09 -9.09
CA LEU A 7 -14.99 3.23 -8.44
C LEU A 7 -14.21 3.62 -7.18
N LEU A 8 -13.29 4.58 -7.32
CA LEU A 8 -12.49 5.09 -6.20
C LEU A 8 -13.07 6.38 -5.64
N MET A 9 -13.20 6.45 -4.32
CA MET A 9 -13.71 7.61 -3.60
C MET A 9 -12.79 7.99 -2.42
N PRO A 10 -12.30 9.24 -2.36
CA PRO A 10 -12.32 10.23 -3.45
C PRO A 10 -11.53 9.75 -4.68
N VAL A 11 -11.81 10.33 -5.84
CA VAL A 11 -11.09 10.00 -7.09
C VAL A 11 -9.62 10.45 -6.95
N PRO A 12 -8.63 9.58 -7.23
CA PRO A 12 -7.22 9.98 -7.23
C PRO A 12 -6.94 11.08 -8.25
N ARG A 13 -5.99 11.98 -7.93
CA ARG A 13 -5.64 13.11 -8.81
C ARG A 13 -5.13 12.64 -10.19
N HIS A 14 -4.39 11.54 -10.21
CA HIS A 14 -3.90 10.90 -11.43
C HIS A 14 -4.00 9.39 -11.26
N MET A 15 -4.46 8.70 -12.30
CA MET A 15 -4.49 7.24 -12.36
C MET A 15 -4.12 6.79 -13.77
N LYS A 16 -3.24 5.80 -13.85
CA LYS A 16 -2.90 5.12 -15.10
C LYS A 16 -3.02 3.62 -14.88
N ILE A 17 -3.99 3.01 -15.55
CA ILE A 17 -4.13 1.55 -15.58
C ILE A 17 -3.11 1.01 -16.58
N MET A 18 -2.35 0.00 -16.18
CA MET A 18 -1.39 -0.71 -17.02
C MET A 18 -1.77 -2.18 -17.10
N GLU A 19 -1.25 -2.88 -18.11
CA GLU A 19 -1.43 -4.33 -18.21
C GLU A 19 -0.72 -5.06 -17.06
N GLY A 20 -1.32 -6.17 -16.64
CA GLY A 20 -0.85 -6.97 -15.52
C GLY A 20 -1.79 -6.93 -14.33
N SER A 21 -1.48 -7.75 -13.33
CA SER A 21 -2.22 -7.78 -12.07
C SER A 21 -1.31 -8.31 -10.97
N TYR A 22 -1.64 -7.97 -9.73
CA TYR A 22 -1.00 -8.53 -8.56
C TYR A 22 -2.01 -9.40 -7.81
N THR A 23 -1.66 -10.67 -7.61
CA THR A 23 -2.47 -11.59 -6.80
C THR A 23 -1.90 -11.60 -5.39
N LEU A 24 -2.76 -11.29 -4.41
CA LEU A 24 -2.43 -11.44 -2.99
C LEU A 24 -2.16 -12.91 -2.68
N ARG A 25 -1.09 -13.20 -1.93
CA ARG A 25 -0.69 -14.56 -1.55
C ARG A 25 -0.52 -14.65 -0.04
N ASP A 26 -0.57 -15.87 0.49
CA ASP A 26 -0.23 -16.09 1.89
C ASP A 26 1.28 -15.90 2.15
N ASN A 27 1.65 -15.74 3.42
CA ASN A 27 3.03 -15.60 3.89
C ASN A 27 3.79 -14.40 3.29
N GLN A 28 3.09 -13.31 2.99
CA GLN A 28 3.73 -12.04 2.62
C GLN A 28 3.69 -11.04 3.78
N LEU A 29 4.55 -10.03 3.67
CA LEU A 29 4.78 -9.01 4.68
C LEU A 29 4.34 -7.63 4.20
N ILE A 30 3.97 -6.78 5.16
CA ILE A 30 3.83 -5.34 4.98
C ILE A 30 5.11 -4.69 5.51
N ARG A 31 5.97 -4.22 4.62
CA ARG A 31 7.26 -3.60 4.96
C ARG A 31 7.07 -2.11 5.28
N LEU A 32 7.55 -1.67 6.44
CA LEU A 32 7.46 -0.29 6.92
C LEU A 32 8.82 0.40 6.81
N GLU A 33 8.96 1.35 5.88
CA GLU A 33 10.24 2.03 5.59
C GLU A 33 10.17 3.50 5.99
N VAL A 34 10.48 3.78 7.26
CA VAL A 34 10.63 5.14 7.81
C VAL A 34 11.55 5.07 9.04
N GLY A 35 12.19 6.17 9.41
CA GLY A 35 13.13 6.20 10.56
C GLY A 35 12.53 5.79 11.91
N ASN A 36 11.21 5.86 12.07
CA ASN A 36 10.48 5.33 13.22
C ASN A 36 9.26 4.51 12.72
N PRO A 37 9.42 3.20 12.45
CA PRO A 37 8.38 2.34 11.88
C PRO A 37 7.11 2.26 12.72
N GLN A 38 7.20 2.47 14.05
CA GLN A 38 6.02 2.45 14.92
C GLN A 38 4.96 3.47 14.49
N ARG A 39 5.38 4.58 13.85
CA ARG A 39 4.48 5.62 13.34
C ARG A 39 3.60 5.15 12.17
N LEU A 40 3.97 4.07 11.47
CA LEU A 40 3.18 3.48 10.39
C LEU A 40 2.34 2.27 10.83
N LEU A 41 2.45 1.81 12.09
CA LEU A 41 1.75 0.60 12.55
C LEU A 41 0.24 0.68 12.38
N GLN A 42 -0.39 1.81 12.71
CA GLN A 42 -1.83 1.97 12.54
C GLN A 42 -2.26 1.90 11.06
N THR A 43 -1.44 2.48 10.17
CA THR A 43 -1.65 2.40 8.72
C THR A 43 -1.53 0.96 8.21
N ALA A 44 -0.50 0.23 8.67
CA ALA A 44 -0.32 -1.18 8.33
C ALA A 44 -1.47 -2.05 8.86
N GLN A 45 -1.87 -1.86 10.12
CA GLN A 45 -2.96 -2.59 10.77
C GLN A 45 -4.30 -2.41 10.05
N ARG A 46 -4.55 -1.25 9.45
CA ARG A 46 -5.73 -1.03 8.62
C ARG A 46 -5.75 -1.98 7.42
N PHE A 47 -4.62 -2.16 6.74
CA PHE A 47 -4.50 -3.09 5.63
C PHE A 47 -4.53 -4.55 6.09
N GLN A 48 -3.87 -4.88 7.21
CA GLN A 48 -3.96 -6.23 7.81
C GLN A 48 -5.39 -6.62 8.14
N ARG A 49 -6.20 -5.69 8.67
CA ARG A 49 -7.62 -5.93 8.96
C ARG A 49 -8.41 -6.21 7.68
N PHE A 50 -8.18 -5.43 6.62
CA PHE A 50 -8.77 -5.73 5.32
C PHE A 50 -8.37 -7.12 4.80
N LEU A 51 -7.08 -7.45 4.82
CA LEU A 51 -6.57 -8.75 4.38
C LEU A 51 -7.22 -9.90 5.15
N LYS A 52 -7.36 -9.76 6.47
CA LYS A 52 -7.98 -10.77 7.32
C LYS A 52 -9.48 -10.89 7.04
N ASP A 53 -10.20 -9.78 7.04
CA ASP A 53 -11.67 -9.76 6.99
C ASP A 53 -12.23 -10.04 5.58
N ARG A 54 -11.47 -9.74 4.52
CA ARG A 54 -11.91 -9.83 3.13
C ARG A 54 -11.17 -10.86 2.29
N CYS A 55 -9.94 -11.22 2.67
CA CYS A 55 -9.09 -12.11 1.89
C CYS A 55 -8.67 -13.37 2.67
N GLU A 56 -8.99 -13.46 3.96
CA GLU A 56 -8.54 -14.55 4.85
C GLU A 56 -7.00 -14.68 4.93
N LEU A 57 -6.28 -13.57 4.71
CA LEU A 57 -4.82 -13.51 4.73
C LEU A 57 -4.30 -12.88 6.01
N ASN A 58 -3.18 -13.39 6.54
CA ASN A 58 -2.57 -12.94 7.80
C ASN A 58 -1.16 -12.40 7.59
N TRP A 59 -1.03 -11.29 6.86
CA TRP A 59 0.28 -10.66 6.65
C TRP A 59 0.76 -9.95 7.91
N GLU A 60 2.06 -10.04 8.20
CA GLU A 60 2.70 -9.35 9.32
C GLU A 60 3.27 -8.00 8.90
N ALA A 61 3.25 -7.03 9.82
CA ALA A 61 3.94 -5.76 9.64
C ALA A 61 5.40 -5.91 10.07
N HIS A 62 6.33 -5.62 9.16
CA HIS A 62 7.76 -5.80 9.37
C HIS A 62 8.50 -4.47 9.27
N ALA A 63 9.34 -4.19 10.26
CA ALA A 63 10.23 -3.03 10.27
C ALA A 63 11.61 -3.40 9.72
N GLY A 64 12.15 -2.58 8.82
CA GLY A 64 13.48 -2.80 8.25
C GLY A 64 13.47 -3.57 6.94
N THR A 65 14.59 -4.24 6.63
CA THR A 65 14.74 -4.97 5.37
C THR A 65 14.04 -6.33 5.45
N ALA A 66 13.34 -6.67 4.38
CA ALA A 66 12.81 -8.01 4.12
C ALA A 66 13.09 -8.36 2.66
N PRO A 67 13.29 -9.64 2.32
CA PRO A 67 13.42 -10.06 0.93
C PRO A 67 12.22 -9.59 0.10
N ASP A 68 12.46 -9.09 -1.11
CA ASP A 68 11.38 -8.54 -1.95
C ASP A 68 10.32 -9.59 -2.30
N HIS A 69 10.71 -10.86 -2.46
CA HIS A 69 9.77 -11.96 -2.72
C HIS A 69 8.81 -12.25 -1.56
N LEU A 70 9.14 -11.83 -0.34
CA LEU A 70 8.27 -11.92 0.83
C LEU A 70 7.49 -10.62 1.08
N THR A 71 7.78 -9.54 0.36
CA THR A 71 7.13 -8.23 0.58
C THR A 71 5.93 -8.08 -0.34
N GLY A 72 4.72 -8.11 0.23
CA GLY A 72 3.50 -7.90 -0.54
C GLY A 72 3.11 -6.43 -0.68
N LEU A 73 3.35 -5.65 0.38
CA LEU A 73 3.14 -4.19 0.41
C LEU A 73 4.35 -3.51 1.05
N SER A 74 4.90 -2.47 0.41
CA SER A 74 5.84 -1.54 1.05
C SER A 74 5.15 -0.20 1.32
N ILE A 75 5.30 0.34 2.54
CA ILE A 75 4.75 1.63 2.97
C ILE A 75 5.91 2.52 3.39
N ARG A 76 6.04 3.68 2.75
CA ARG A 76 7.21 4.56 2.87
C ARG A 76 6.79 6.02 2.96
N ILE A 77 7.68 6.84 3.51
CA ILE A 77 7.54 8.30 3.50
C ILE A 77 8.61 8.90 2.58
N ALA A 78 8.20 9.80 1.68
CA ALA A 78 9.09 10.46 0.73
C ALA A 78 10.09 11.37 1.43
N SER A 79 11.36 11.26 1.01
CA SER A 79 12.42 12.18 1.39
C SER A 79 12.53 13.28 0.33
N GLY A 80 11.86 14.42 0.55
CA GLY A 80 11.89 15.56 -0.35
C GLY A 80 10.53 15.82 -0.99
N GLY A 81 9.96 17.00 -0.73
CA GLY A 81 8.55 17.39 -0.94
C GLY A 81 8.04 17.46 -2.38
N GLN A 82 8.32 16.44 -3.19
CA GLN A 82 7.77 16.23 -4.53
C GLN A 82 6.28 15.87 -4.47
N ILE A 83 5.87 15.16 -3.41
CA ILE A 83 4.47 14.84 -3.14
C ILE A 83 3.90 15.94 -2.24
N PRO A 84 2.78 16.59 -2.60
CA PRO A 84 2.11 17.57 -1.74
C PRO A 84 1.76 16.98 -0.36
N SER A 85 1.67 17.81 0.68
CA SER A 85 1.27 17.33 2.03
C SER A 85 -0.02 16.52 1.97
N GLN A 86 -0.07 15.43 2.73
CA GLN A 86 -1.12 14.41 2.72
C GLN A 86 -1.35 13.70 1.37
N GLY A 87 -0.57 14.02 0.34
CA GLY A 87 -0.54 13.29 -0.92
C GLY A 87 0.20 11.96 -0.79
N TYR A 88 -0.08 11.06 -1.73
CA TYR A 88 0.59 9.77 -1.86
C TYR A 88 0.72 9.37 -3.33
N GLU A 89 1.64 8.45 -3.57
CA GLU A 89 1.70 7.63 -4.77
C GLU A 89 1.38 6.18 -4.40
N LEU A 90 0.55 5.54 -5.21
CA LEU A 90 0.21 4.12 -5.09
C LEU A 90 0.55 3.44 -6.41
N SER A 91 1.39 2.40 -6.36
CA SER A 91 1.66 1.55 -7.51
C SER A 91 1.42 0.09 -7.16
N ILE A 92 0.83 -0.63 -8.10
CA ILE A 92 0.57 -2.07 -8.03
C ILE A 92 1.19 -2.68 -9.28
N GLY A 93 2.14 -3.60 -9.09
CA GLY A 93 2.81 -4.30 -10.18
C GLY A 93 3.06 -5.75 -9.83
N ASN A 94 3.68 -6.49 -10.75
CA ASN A 94 3.87 -7.95 -10.60
C ASN A 94 4.72 -8.32 -9.38
N ALA A 95 5.59 -7.42 -8.92
CA ALA A 95 6.46 -7.61 -7.77
C ALA A 95 5.78 -7.30 -6.42
N GLY A 96 4.63 -6.60 -6.41
CA GLY A 96 4.01 -6.14 -5.17
C GLY A 96 3.31 -4.80 -5.30
N MET A 97 2.87 -4.31 -4.15
CA MET A 97 2.24 -3.02 -3.97
C MET A 97 3.18 -2.07 -3.25
N ASN A 98 3.19 -0.79 -3.65
CA ASN A 98 3.99 0.24 -3.01
C ASN A 98 3.15 1.48 -2.73
N ILE A 99 3.27 2.00 -1.51
CA ILE A 99 2.70 3.28 -1.10
C ILE A 99 3.86 4.19 -0.68
N LEU A 100 3.91 5.37 -1.29
CA LEU A 100 4.82 6.44 -0.92
C LEU A 100 4.00 7.66 -0.50
N GLY A 101 3.94 7.94 0.80
CA GLY A 101 3.28 9.13 1.33
C GLY A 101 4.24 10.32 1.40
N SER A 102 3.74 11.54 1.21
CA SER A 102 4.49 12.76 1.59
C SER A 102 4.74 12.84 3.11
N ASP A 103 3.79 12.33 3.87
CA ASP A 103 3.76 12.25 5.33
C ASP A 103 2.95 11.02 5.77
N LEU A 104 2.77 10.85 7.08
CA LEU A 104 2.01 9.71 7.63
C LEU A 104 0.54 9.72 7.19
N ALA A 105 -0.07 10.89 7.04
CA ALA A 105 -1.46 11.00 6.60
C ALA A 105 -1.59 10.60 5.12
N GLY A 106 -0.63 11.02 4.29
CA GLY A 106 -0.54 10.56 2.90
C GLY A 106 -0.43 9.04 2.79
N ALA A 107 0.48 8.41 3.56
CA ALA A 107 0.59 6.95 3.57
C ALA A 107 -0.72 6.28 4.02
N PHE A 108 -1.41 6.84 5.00
CA PHE A 108 -2.73 6.37 5.44
C PHE A 108 -3.79 6.47 4.33
N TYR A 109 -3.85 7.59 3.61
CA TYR A 109 -4.79 7.75 2.48
C TYR A 109 -4.45 6.83 1.29
N GLY A 110 -3.17 6.54 1.08
CA GLY A 110 -2.73 5.51 0.13
C GLY A 110 -3.32 4.15 0.47
N VAL A 111 -3.28 3.73 1.74
CA VAL A 111 -3.89 2.46 2.18
C VAL A 111 -5.41 2.48 2.03
N CYS A 112 -6.07 3.59 2.37
CA CYS A 112 -7.51 3.74 2.15
C CYS A 112 -7.91 3.60 0.67
N THR A 113 -7.06 4.03 -0.24
CA THR A 113 -7.29 3.88 -1.68
C THR A 113 -7.03 2.45 -2.14
N LEU A 114 -5.93 1.84 -1.67
CA LEU A 114 -5.58 0.46 -1.99
C LEU A 114 -6.69 -0.53 -1.59
N ILE A 115 -7.33 -0.33 -0.44
CA ILE A 115 -8.44 -1.16 0.05
C ILE A 115 -9.68 -1.13 -0.85
N GLN A 116 -9.81 -0.13 -1.74
CA GLN A 116 -10.95 0.00 -2.66
C GLN A 116 -10.73 -0.71 -4.00
N ILE A 117 -9.54 -1.25 -4.24
CA ILE A 117 -9.14 -1.97 -5.47
C ILE A 117 -9.29 -3.47 -5.23
#